data_AF-S8GMF1-F1
#
_entry.id   AF-S8GMF1-F1
#
_cell.length_a   1.000
_cell.length_b   1.000
_cell.length_c   1.000
_cell.angle_alpha   90.00
_cell.angle_beta   90.00
_cell.angle_gamma   90.00
#
_symmetry.space_group_name_H-M   'P 1'
#
loop_
_entity.id
_entity.type
_entity.pdbx_description
1 polymer ?
#
loop_
_entity_poly.entity_id
_entity_poly.type
_entity_poly.pdbx_seq_one_letter_code
_entity_poly.pdbx_strand_id
1 'polypeptide(L)' 'MLFKVKRGMTERQVKEILGSPDFRRFHGDMEQWEYQKIPWIGYGKIILVDFEDGRVVNFDSFPEPHIDKPTVNVKVDNN' A
#
# COMPACT_ATOMS: atom_id res chain seq x y z
N MET A 1 5.63 8.21 -8.69
CA MET A 1 5.23 9.51 -8.09
C MET A 1 4.59 9.30 -6.72
N LEU A 2 5.38 8.99 -5.69
CA LEU A 2 4.88 8.66 -4.34
C LEU A 2 5.06 9.79 -3.30
N PHE A 3 5.67 10.90 -3.71
CA PHE A 3 6.05 12.01 -2.84
C PHE A 3 4.99 13.12 -2.75
N LYS A 4 3.75 12.87 -3.17
CA LYS A 4 2.71 13.91 -3.23
C LYS A 4 1.86 14.01 -1.98
N VAL A 5 1.67 12.93 -1.22
CA VAL A 5 0.91 12.97 0.04
C VAL A 5 1.72 13.74 1.07
N LYS A 6 1.07 14.69 1.76
CA LYS A 6 1.67 15.54 2.78
C LYS A 6 0.80 15.54 4.03
N ARG A 7 1.42 15.76 5.19
CA ARG A 7 0.72 15.99 6.45
C ARG A 7 -0.34 17.08 6.29
N GLY A 8 -1.52 16.87 6.89
CA GLY A 8 -2.66 17.79 6.88
C GLY A 8 -3.59 17.66 5.67
N MET A 9 -3.20 16.92 4.62
CA MET A 9 -4.08 16.62 3.49
C MET A 9 -5.33 15.89 3.97
N THR A 10 -6.46 16.16 3.32
CA THR A 10 -7.71 15.45 3.63
C THR A 10 -7.73 14.07 2.99
N GLU A 11 -8.53 13.17 3.53
CA GLU A 11 -8.87 11.88 2.93
C GLU A 11 -9.20 11.98 1.43
N ARG A 12 -10.00 12.97 1.03
CA ARG A 12 -10.36 13.18 -0.39
C ARG A 12 -9.13 13.47 -1.24
N GLN A 13 -8.25 14.37 -0.79
CA GLN A 13 -7.01 14.70 -1.51
C GLN A 13 -6.09 13.48 -1.61
N VAL A 14 -6.05 12.63 -0.57
CA VAL A 14 -5.29 11.38 -0.62
C VAL A 14 -5.87 10.42 -1.65
N LYS A 15 -7.21 10.25 -1.72
CA LYS A 15 -7.85 9.41 -2.75
C LYS A 15 -7.61 9.92 -4.17
N GLU A 16 -7.59 11.24 -4.37
CA GLU A 16 -7.26 11.84 -5.68
C GLU A 16 -5.83 11.50 -6.13
N ILE A 17 -4.91 11.25 -5.19
CA ILE A 17 -3.51 10.91 -5.47
C ILE A 17 -3.28 9.40 -5.56
N LEU A 18 -3.83 8.62 -4.63
CA LEU A 18 -3.50 7.19 -4.45
C LEU A 18 -4.62 6.23 -4.90
N GLY A 19 -5.83 6.74 -5.13
CA GLY A 19 -7.04 5.96 -5.34
C GLY A 19 -7.70 5.52 -4.04
N SER A 20 -8.59 4.54 -4.14
CA SER A 20 -9.18 3.86 -2.97
C SER A 20 -8.13 3.01 -2.26
N PRO A 21 -8.18 2.93 -0.91
CA PRO A 21 -7.30 2.05 -0.17
C PRO A 21 -7.66 0.58 -0.41
N ASP A 22 -6.64 -0.29 -0.36
CA ASP A 22 -6.83 -1.74 -0.43
C ASP A 22 -7.33 -2.27 0.92
N PHE A 23 -6.81 -1.70 2.01
CA PHE A 23 -7.29 -1.97 3.37
C PHE A 23 -7.50 -0.68 4.16
N ARG A 24 -8.55 -0.66 4.96
CA ARG A 24 -8.92 0.43 5.88
C ARG A 24 -9.17 -0.17 7.25
N ARG A 25 -8.55 0.39 8.29
CA ARG A 25 -8.70 -0.09 9.68
C ARG A 25 -8.70 1.07 10.67
N PHE A 26 -9.33 0.87 11.82
CA PHE A 26 -9.12 1.72 12.99
C PHE A 26 -7.81 1.30 13.68
N HIS A 27 -7.01 2.27 14.09
CA HIS A 27 -5.72 2.08 14.76
C HIS A 27 -5.60 3.06 15.92
N GLY A 28 -6.02 2.62 17.11
CA GLY A 28 -6.22 3.52 18.25
C GLY A 28 -7.34 4.52 17.97
N ASP A 29 -7.07 5.80 18.23
CA ASP A 29 -7.99 6.90 17.94
C ASP A 29 -7.90 7.41 16.49
N MET A 30 -7.04 6.77 15.69
CA MET A 30 -6.80 7.13 14.29
C MET A 30 -7.42 6.11 13.33
N GLU A 31 -7.51 6.51 12.08
CA GLU A 31 -7.84 5.64 10.96
C GLU A 31 -6.61 5.43 10.08
N GLN A 32 -6.26 4.19 9.78
CA GLN A 32 -5.13 3.86 8.92
C GLN A 32 -5.61 3.25 7.60
N TRP A 33 -5.11 3.80 6.50
CA TRP A 33 -5.29 3.26 5.16
C TRP A 33 -3.99 2.63 4.66
N GLU A 34 -4.12 1.45 4.06
CA GLU A 34 -3.03 0.76 3.39
C GLU A 34 -3.30 0.65 1.89
N TYR A 35 -2.23 0.86 1.14
CA TYR A 35 -2.21 0.68 -0.31
C TYR A 35 -1.08 -0.28 -0.70
N GLN A 36 -1.43 -1.30 -1.46
CA GLN A 36 -0.50 -2.27 -2.02
C GLN A 36 -0.31 -1.96 -3.51
N LYS A 37 0.87 -1.47 -3.87
CA LYS A 37 1.22 -1.16 -5.26
C LYS A 37 2.16 -2.25 -5.78
N ILE A 38 1.57 -3.29 -6.37
CA ILE A 38 2.28 -4.42 -6.96
C ILE A 38 2.43 -4.17 -8.47
N PRO A 39 3.62 -3.83 -8.98
CA PRO A 39 3.82 -3.69 -10.42
C PRO A 39 3.83 -5.08 -11.09
N TRP A 40 3.56 -5.11 -12.40
CA TRP A 40 3.69 -6.36 -13.19
C TRP A 40 5.14 -6.89 -13.17
N ILE A 41 6.12 -5.99 -13.14
CA ILE A 41 7.55 -6.30 -13.13
C ILE A 41 8.21 -5.41 -12.06
N GLY A 42 9.04 -6.01 -11.20
CA GLY A 42 9.79 -5.32 -10.15
C GLY A 42 9.19 -5.45 -8.76
N TYR A 43 9.69 -4.64 -7.82
CA TYR A 43 9.33 -4.72 -6.41
C TYR A 43 8.00 -4.02 -6.12
N GLY A 44 7.12 -4.72 -5.41
CA GLY A 44 5.91 -4.13 -4.82
C GLY A 44 6.24 -3.10 -3.75
N LYS A 45 5.26 -2.28 -3.39
CA LYS A 45 5.38 -1.31 -2.30
C LYS A 45 4.10 -1.25 -1.49
N ILE A 46 4.26 -1.19 -0.17
CA ILE A 46 3.19 -0.91 0.78
C ILE A 46 3.28 0.56 1.20
N ILE A 47 2.14 1.23 1.24
CA ILE A 47 1.99 2.60 1.73
C ILE A 47 1.01 2.57 2.89
N LEU A 48 1.38 3.16 4.01
CA LEU A 48 0.49 3.39 5.15
C LEU A 48 0.24 4.88 5.29
N VAL A 49 -1.02 5.26 5.48
CA VAL A 49 -1.44 6.64 5.73
C VAL A 49 -2.33 6.65 6.96
N ASP A 50 -1.91 7.34 8.01
CA ASP A 50 -2.73 7.52 9.22
C ASP A 50 -3.45 8.87 9.16
N PHE A 51 -4.72 8.83 9.57
CA PHE A 51 -5.61 9.98 9.64
C PHE A 51 -6.09 10.20 11.08
N GLU A 52 -6.05 11.46 11.49
CA GLU A 52 -6.70 11.96 12.70
C GLU A 52 -7.60 13.13 12.26
N ASP A 53 -8.86 13.15 12.71
CA ASP A 53 -9.87 14.12 12.27
C ASP A 53 -9.97 14.29 10.73
N GLY A 54 -9.86 13.17 10.01
CA GLY A 54 -9.94 13.13 8.54
C GLY A 54 -8.73 13.75 7.81
N ARG A 55 -7.61 13.98 8.51
CA ARG A 55 -6.39 14.58 7.98
C ARG A 55 -5.16 13.72 8.19
N VAL A 56 -4.27 13.71 7.21
CA VAL A 56 -3.01 12.93 7.28
C VAL A 56 -2.14 13.40 8.44
N VAL A 57 -1.81 12.50 9.35
CA VAL A 57 -0.86 12.73 10.45
C VAL A 57 0.45 11.96 10.25
N ASN A 58 0.39 10.81 9.59
CA ASN A 58 1.57 9.99 9.27
C ASN A 58 1.51 9.43 7.84
N PHE A 59 2.68 9.20 7.25
CA PHE A 59 2.85 8.59 5.93
C PHE A 59 4.11 7.74 5.91
N ASP A 60 3.94 6.44 5.74
CA ASP A 60 5.04 5.48 5.60
C ASP A 60 4.98 4.75 4.27
N SER A 61 6.16 4.33 3.82
CA SER A 61 6.34 3.72 2.51
C SER A 61 7.51 2.76 2.56
N PHE A 62 7.25 1.48 2.36
CA PHE A 62 8.28 0.46 2.39
C PHE A 62 8.09 -0.54 1.24
N PRO A 63 9.20 -1.09 0.71
CA PRO A 63 9.11 -2.16 -0.28
C PRO A 63 8.31 -3.32 0.30
N GLU A 64 7.43 -3.90 -0.51
CA GLU A 64 6.76 -5.14 -0.14
C GLU A 64 7.83 -6.25 -0.07
N PRO A 65 7.91 -7.02 1.02
CA PRO A 65 8.84 -8.14 1.09
C PRO A 65 8.52 -9.12 -0.04
N HIS A 66 9.56 -9.56 -0.77
CA HIS A 66 9.45 -10.55 -1.83
C HIS A 66 8.79 -11.82 -1.27
N ILE A 67 7.52 -12.03 -1.60
CA ILE A 67 7.01 -13.39 -1.70
C ILE A 67 7.34 -13.76 -3.13
N ASP A 68 8.44 -14.48 -3.32
CA ASP A 68 8.68 -15.17 -4.58
C ASP A 68 7.39 -15.90 -4.91
N LYS A 69 6.68 -15.43 -5.95
CA LYS A 69 5.45 -16.09 -6.38
C LYS A 69 5.83 -17.56 -6.54
N PRO A 70 5.14 -18.52 -5.89
CA PRO A 70 5.50 -19.91 -6.01
C PRO A 70 5.52 -20.23 -7.50
N THR A 71 6.74 -20.40 -8.02
CA THR A 71 6.93 -20.80 -9.41
C THR A 71 6.52 -22.26 -9.38
N VAL A 72 5.35 -22.56 -9.94
CA VAL A 72 4.93 -23.95 -10.11
C VAL A 72 5.95 -24.59 -11.04
N ASN A 73 6.97 -25.21 -10.45
CA ASN A 73 7.88 -26.10 -11.15
C ASN A 73 7.07 -27.36 -11.46
N VAL A 74 6.33 -27.35 -12.57
CA VAL A 74 5.82 -28.58 -13.16
C VAL A 74 7.05 -29.38 -13.55
N LYS A 75 7.47 -30.31 -12.70
CA LYS A 75 8.37 -31.37 -13.11
C LYS A 75 7.59 -32.17 -14.15
N VAL A 76 7.95 -32.00 -15.41
CA VAL A 76 7.52 -32.89 -16.48
C VAL A 76 8.32 -34.16 -16.26
N ASP A 77 7.69 -35.12 -15.59
CA ASP A 77 8.24 -36.45 -15.39
C ASP A 77 8.20 -37.16 -16.76
N ASN A 78 9.31 -37.10 -17.51
CA ASN A 78 9.47 -37.88 -18.73
C ASN A 78 9.80 -39.33 -18.34
N ASN A 79 8.78 -40.19 -18.40
CA ASN A 79 8.87 -41.64 -18.34
C ASN A 79 9.28 -42.22 -19.70
#